data_AF-A0A965ALX0-F1
#
_entry.id   AF-A0A965ALX0-F1
#
_cell.length_a   1.000
_cell.length_b   1.000
_cell.length_c   1.000
_cell.angle_alpha   90.00
_cell.angle_beta   90.00
_cell.angle_gamma   90.00
#
_symmetry.space_group_name_H-M   'P 1'
#
loop_
_entity.id
_entity.type
_entity.pdbx_description
1 polymer ?
#
loop_
_entity_poly.entity_id
_entity_poly.type
_entity_poly.pdbx_seq_one_letter_code
_entity_poly.pdbx_strand_id
1 'polypeptide(L)'
;MAAVAGILAITGVTNTAEAATLDDVKAAGELKCGINTGLPGFAFTDDKGNWTGFDVAYCRALAAAVLGDPDKVKWVNLTGKNRFPALAHS
;
A
#
# COMPACT_ATOMS: atom_id res chain seq x y z
N MET A 1 46.64 -29.19 -18.43
CA MET A 1 45.95 -29.42 -17.15
C MET A 1 46.32 -28.28 -16.21
N ALA A 2 45.52 -27.20 -16.18
CA ALA A 2 45.61 -26.15 -15.17
C ALA A 2 44.20 -25.58 -15.03
N ALA A 3 43.51 -26.01 -13.97
CA ALA A 3 42.17 -25.58 -13.64
C ALA A 3 42.22 -24.17 -13.04
N VAL A 4 41.43 -23.24 -13.57
CA VAL A 4 41.14 -21.98 -12.90
C VAL A 4 39.68 -22.07 -12.43
N ALA A 5 39.52 -22.32 -11.14
CA ALA A 5 38.23 -22.31 -10.46
C ALA A 5 37.73 -20.86 -10.40
N GLY A 6 36.78 -20.52 -11.27
CA GLY A 6 36.06 -19.24 -11.21
C GLY A 6 35.08 -19.26 -10.05
N ILE A 7 35.39 -18.47 -9.01
CA ILE A 7 34.47 -18.16 -7.91
C ILE A 7 33.27 -17.39 -8.49
N LEU A 8 32.10 -18.03 -8.55
CA LEU A 8 30.83 -17.32 -8.68
C LEU A 8 30.57 -16.61 -7.35
N ALA A 9 30.92 -15.33 -7.29
CA ALA A 9 30.39 -14.43 -6.27
C ALA A 9 28.88 -14.28 -6.54
N ILE A 10 28.07 -15.04 -5.80
CA ILE A 10 26.63 -14.77 -5.69
C ILE A 10 26.54 -13.49 -4.86
N THR A 11 26.55 -12.34 -5.54
CA THR A 11 26.13 -11.08 -4.94
C THR A 11 24.65 -11.25 -4.59
N GLY A 12 24.40 -11.52 -3.31
CA GLY A 12 23.04 -11.58 -2.78
C GLY A 12 22.34 -10.27 -3.13
N VAL A 13 21.28 -10.37 -3.94
CA VAL A 13 20.38 -9.25 -4.18
C VAL A 13 19.64 -9.01 -2.86
N THR A 14 20.22 -8.18 -2.00
CA THR A 14 19.49 -7.58 -0.90
C THR A 14 18.48 -6.63 -1.54
N ASN A 15 17.23 -7.09 -1.70
CA ASN A 15 16.11 -6.19 -1.97
C ASN A 15 15.95 -5.28 -0.75
N THR A 16 16.71 -4.19 -0.73
CA THR A 16 16.51 -3.08 0.21
C THR A 16 15.21 -2.39 -0.19
N ALA A 17 14.08 -2.89 0.31
CA ALA A 17 12.82 -2.16 0.34
C ALA A 17 12.90 -1.03 1.39
N GLU A 18 13.96 -0.23 1.34
CA GLU A 18 14.15 0.93 2.20
C GLU A 18 13.32 2.09 1.63
N ALA A 19 12.29 2.51 2.37
CA ALA A 19 11.50 3.74 2.18
C ALA A 19 10.70 3.95 0.87
N ALA A 20 10.86 3.13 -0.18
CA ALA A 20 10.20 3.33 -1.47
C ALA A 20 8.70 3.64 -1.36
N THR A 21 7.95 2.86 -0.56
CA THR A 21 6.50 3.06 -0.41
C THR A 21 6.11 4.41 0.19
N LEU A 22 6.86 4.91 1.18
CA LEU A 22 6.54 6.21 1.79
C LEU A 22 6.86 7.36 0.82
N ASP A 23 7.98 7.25 0.12
CA ASP A 23 8.38 8.24 -0.88
C ASP A 23 7.43 8.25 -2.07
N ASP A 24 6.97 7.08 -2.52
CA ASP A 24 5.96 6.93 -3.58
C ASP A 24 4.64 7.58 -3.19
N VAL A 25 4.17 7.40 -1.95
CA VAL A 25 2.94 8.05 -1.45
C VAL A 25 3.11 9.57 -1.42
N LYS A 26 4.24 10.07 -0.92
CA LYS A 26 4.54 11.50 -0.90
C LYS A 26 4.63 12.09 -2.30
N ALA A 27 5.27 11.38 -3.23
CA ALA A 27 5.41 11.79 -4.63
C ALA A 27 4.08 11.78 -5.37
N ALA A 28 3.22 10.79 -5.11
CA ALA A 28 1.87 10.72 -5.66
C ALA A 28 0.94 11.81 -5.11
N GLY A 29 1.19 12.27 -3.87
CA GLY A 29 0.36 13.26 -3.18
C GLY A 29 -1.00 12.71 -2.74
N GLU A 30 -1.20 11.40 -2.78
CA GLU A 30 -2.39 10.69 -2.32
C GLU A 30 -2.02 9.31 -1.75
N LEU A 31 -2.70 8.89 -0.69
CA LEU A 31 -2.62 7.53 -0.17
C LEU A 31 -3.63 6.64 -0.89
N LYS A 32 -3.16 5.68 -1.70
CA LYS A 32 -4.00 4.60 -2.23
C LYS A 32 -4.37 3.64 -1.10
N CYS A 33 -5.53 3.80 -0.49
CA CYS A 33 -6.00 2.97 0.61
C CYS A 33 -6.86 1.81 0.08
N GLY A 34 -6.37 0.58 0.25
CA GLY A 34 -7.14 -0.64 0.00
C GLY A 34 -8.12 -0.93 1.13
N ILE A 35 -9.42 -0.97 0.85
CA ILE A 35 -10.49 -1.21 1.83
C ILE A 35 -11.31 -2.46 1.51
N ASN A 36 -11.76 -3.17 2.55
CA ASN A 36 -12.67 -4.30 2.39
C ASN A 36 -14.12 -3.81 2.45
N THR A 37 -14.69 -3.51 1.28
CA THR A 37 -16.01 -2.90 1.16
C THR A 37 -17.14 -3.82 1.60
N GLY A 38 -18.22 -3.24 2.13
CA GLY A 38 -19.45 -3.96 2.44
C GLY A 38 -19.46 -4.60 3.83
N LEU A 39 -18.54 -4.18 4.70
CA LEU A 39 -18.49 -4.59 6.10
C LEU A 39 -18.82 -3.39 7.00
N PRO A 40 -20.06 -3.27 7.49
CA PRO A 40 -20.47 -2.20 8.40
C PRO A 40 -19.54 -2.10 9.61
N GLY A 41 -19.15 -0.88 9.97
CA GLY A 41 -18.17 -0.59 11.04
C GLY A 41 -16.71 -0.56 10.57
N PHE A 42 -16.38 -1.08 9.37
CA PHE A 42 -15.01 -1.07 8.82
C PHE A 42 -14.89 -0.17 7.58
N ALA A 43 -15.54 -0.55 6.49
CA ALA A 43 -15.59 0.23 5.25
C ALA A 43 -16.95 0.08 4.57
N PHE A 44 -17.77 1.12 4.72
CA PHE A 44 -19.12 1.18 4.17
C PHE A 44 -19.45 2.60 3.72
N THR A 45 -20.26 2.76 2.68
CA THR A 45 -20.76 4.06 2.24
C THR A 45 -22.03 4.42 3.00
N ASP A 46 -22.08 5.60 3.62
CA ASP A 46 -23.31 6.13 4.21
C ASP A 46 -24.38 6.44 3.13
N ASP A 47 -25.56 6.89 3.55
CA ASP A 47 -26.68 7.23 2.66
C ASP A 47 -26.36 8.38 1.68
N LYS A 48 -25.26 9.11 1.91
CA LYS A 48 -24.77 10.20 1.06
C LYS A 48 -23.61 9.74 0.15
N GLY A 49 -23.25 8.46 0.21
CA GLY A 49 -22.15 7.88 -0.58
C GLY A 49 -20.76 8.12 0.01
N ASN A 50 -20.64 8.65 1.23
CA ASN A 50 -19.33 8.88 1.86
C ASN A 50 -18.83 7.61 2.51
N TRP A 51 -17.55 7.30 2.34
CA TRP A 51 -16.90 6.23 3.06
C TRP A 51 -16.86 6.51 4.57
N THR A 52 -17.21 5.51 5.36
CA THR A 52 -17.24 5.51 6.82
C THR A 52 -16.76 4.17 7.40
N GLY A 53 -16.32 4.18 8.66
CA GLY A 53 -15.88 3.01 9.42
C GLY A 53 -14.40 3.05 9.81
N PHE A 54 -13.94 1.97 10.45
CA PHE A 54 -12.58 1.84 10.98
C PHE A 54 -11.48 1.95 9.90
N ASP A 55 -11.57 1.18 8.80
CA ASP A 55 -10.57 1.21 7.73
C ASP A 55 -10.45 2.61 7.13
N VAL A 56 -11.59 3.29 6.99
CA VAL A 56 -11.69 4.66 6.46
C VAL A 56 -11.02 5.65 7.42
N ALA A 57 -11.35 5.58 8.71
CA ALA A 57 -10.76 6.44 9.73
C ALA A 57 -9.24 6.23 9.83
N TYR A 58 -8.79 4.98 9.77
CA TYR A 58 -7.39 4.61 9.78
C TYR A 58 -6.64 5.20 8.57
N CYS A 59 -7.19 5.05 7.37
CA CYS A 59 -6.57 5.61 6.17
C CYS A 59 -6.55 7.13 6.12
N ARG A 60 -7.62 7.80 6.60
CA ARG A 60 -7.61 9.26 6.75
C ARG A 60 -6.57 9.72 7.76
N ALA A 61 -6.41 9.00 8.88
CA ALA A 61 -5.38 9.31 9.88
C ALA A 61 -3.96 9.13 9.31
N LEU A 62 -3.73 8.07 8.52
CA LEU A 62 -2.46 7.87 7.83
C LEU A 62 -2.18 8.96 6.78
N ALA A 63 -3.19 9.34 5.98
CA ALA A 63 -3.04 10.43 5.01
C ALA A 63 -2.73 11.76 5.71
N ALA A 64 -3.41 12.09 6.81
CA ALA A 64 -3.09 13.26 7.61
C ALA A 64 -1.65 13.21 8.15
N ALA A 65 -1.19 12.05 8.63
CA ALA A 65 0.16 11.90 9.18
C ALA A 65 1.27 11.99 8.12
N VAL A 66 1.03 11.47 6.91
CA VAL A 66 2.04 11.37 5.84
C VAL A 66 2.00 12.58 4.90
N LEU A 67 0.81 13.08 4.57
CA LEU A 67 0.56 14.09 3.54
C LEU A 67 0.04 15.42 4.11
N GLY A 68 -0.28 15.48 5.40
CA GLY A 68 -0.78 16.69 6.06
C GLY A 68 -2.27 16.98 5.82
N ASP A 69 -2.99 16.11 5.11
CA ASP A 69 -4.39 16.29 4.74
C ASP A 69 -5.13 14.93 4.78
N PRO A 70 -6.15 14.77 5.66
CA PRO A 70 -6.90 13.52 5.78
C PRO A 70 -7.71 13.17 4.53
N ASP A 71 -7.97 14.13 3.64
CA ASP A 71 -8.76 13.90 2.42
C ASP A 71 -7.90 13.46 1.23
N LYS A 72 -6.57 13.38 1.39
CA LYS A 72 -5.63 12.82 0.40
C LYS A 72 -5.65 11.29 0.37
N VAL A 73 -6.83 10.71 0.24
CA VAL A 73 -7.03 9.26 0.17
C VAL A 73 -7.74 8.90 -1.14
N LYS A 74 -7.15 7.93 -1.84
CA LYS A 74 -7.79 7.24 -2.97
C LYS A 74 -8.24 5.87 -2.53
N TRP A 75 -9.54 5.65 -2.52
CA TRP A 75 -10.15 4.39 -2.10
C TRP A 75 -10.02 3.32 -3.19
N VAL A 76 -9.44 2.18 -2.83
CA VAL A 76 -9.29 1.02 -3.71
C VAL A 76 -10.10 -0.13 -3.11
N ASN A 77 -11.17 -0.53 -3.80
CA ASN A 77 -12.06 -1.59 -3.33
C ASN A 77 -11.40 -2.96 -3.52
N LEU A 78 -11.15 -3.66 -2.42
CA LEU A 78 -10.51 -4.96 -2.42
C LEU A 78 -11.39 -6.01 -1.74
N THR A 79 -11.08 -7.27 -2.03
CA THR A 79 -11.69 -8.48 -1.47
C THR A 79 -10.60 -9.34 -0.83
N GLY A 80 -11.00 -10.43 -0.17
CA GLY A 80 -10.04 -11.47 0.27
C GLY A 80 -9.20 -12.04 -0.88
N LYS A 81 -9.78 -12.16 -2.08
CA LYS A 81 -9.15 -12.84 -3.22
C LYS A 81 -8.15 -11.98 -3.98
N ASN A 82 -8.38 -10.67 -4.10
CA ASN A 82 -7.60 -9.80 -4.98
C ASN A 82 -6.63 -8.85 -4.24
N ARG A 83 -6.62 -8.81 -2.91
CA ARG A 83 -5.75 -7.87 -2.15
C ARG A 83 -4.25 -8.12 -2.32
N PHE A 84 -3.80 -9.38 -2.37
CA PHE A 84 -2.38 -9.70 -2.58
C PHE A 84 -1.94 -9.47 -4.03
N PRO A 85 -2.71 -9.91 -5.05
CA PRO A 85 -2.43 -9.50 -6.43
C PRO A 85 -2.37 -7.98 -6.62
N ALA A 86 -3.24 -7.22 -5.96
CA ALA A 86 -3.22 -5.75 -6.03
C ALA A 86 -1.96 -5.15 -5.37
N LEU A 87 -1.52 -5.70 -4.24
CA LEU A 87 -0.32 -5.24 -3.52
C LEU A 87 0.98 -5.54 -4.27
N ALA A 88 1.02 -6.61 -5.07
CA ALA A 88 2.21 -6.95 -5.85
C ALA A 88 2.53 -5.94 -6.97
N HIS A 89 1.58 -5.05 -7.31
CA HIS A 89 1.68 -4.08 -8.41
C HIS A 89 1.20 -2.67 -8.01
N SER A 90 1.28 -2.32 -6.73
CA SER A 90 0.72 -1.09 -6.14
C SER A 90 1.57 0.15 -6.32
#